data_AF-A0A6B3G450-F1
#
_entry.id   AF-A0A6B3G450-F1
#
_cell.length_a   1.000
_cell.length_b   1.000
_cell.length_c   1.000
_cell.angle_alpha   90.00
_cell.angle_beta   90.00
_cell.angle_gamma   90.00
#
_symmetry.space_group_name_H-M   'P 1'
#
loop_
_entity.id
_entity.type
_entity.pdbx_description
1 polymer ?
#
loop_
_entity_poly.entity_id
_entity_poly.type
_entity_poly.pdbx_seq_one_letter_code
_entity_poly.pdbx_strand_id
1 'polypeptide(L)' 'LLAWVVPREGAHPTGRGLRAHTASRLPSYMVPAAVVPVAALPLTVHGKTDFAALPDTPGAEAPTADGAAAPR' A
#
# COMPACT_ATOMS: atom_id res chain seq x y z
N LEU A 1 -2.79 -13.17 2.32
CA LEU A 1 -2.03 -12.11 3.03
C LEU A 1 -2.29 -10.77 2.37
N LEU A 2 -2.52 -9.72 3.15
CA LEU A 2 -2.64 -8.33 2.69
C LEU A 2 -1.46 -7.52 3.22
N ALA A 3 -1.10 -6.45 2.53
CA ALA A 3 -0.07 -5.51 2.98
C ALA A 3 -0.55 -4.07 2.82
N TRP A 4 -0.47 -3.28 3.90
CA TRP A 4 -0.66 -1.84 3.84
C TRP A 4 0.70 -1.15 3.84
N VAL A 5 0.89 -0.17 2.95
CA VAL A 5 2.18 0.51 2.76
C VAL A 5 2.00 2.02 2.82
N VAL A 6 2.94 2.70 3.45
CA VAL A 6 3.03 4.17 3.43
C VAL A 6 4.14 4.54 2.44
N PRO A 7 3.83 5.10 1.26
CA PRO A 7 4.84 5.59 0.34
C PRO A 7 5.62 6.74 0.98
N ARG A 8 6.94 6.75 0.78
CA ARG A 8 7.72 7.96 1.08
C ARG A 8 7.41 9.03 0.03
N GLU A 9 7.62 10.30 0.38
CA GLU A 9 7.41 11.40 -0.55
C GLU A 9 8.17 11.19 -1.87
N GLY A 10 7.48 11.44 -2.99
CA GLY A 10 7.99 11.22 -4.35
C GLY A 10 8.09 9.76 -4.78
N ALA A 11 7.79 8.79 -3.92
CA ALA A 11 7.77 7.38 -4.29
C ALA A 11 6.42 6.98 -4.90
N HIS A 12 6.47 6.34 -6.07
CA HIS A 12 5.30 5.79 -6.76
C HIS A 12 5.42 4.27 -6.91
N PRO A 13 5.39 3.50 -5.80
CA PRO A 13 5.52 2.05 -5.89
C PRO A 13 4.26 1.43 -6.48
N THR A 14 4.43 0.53 -7.46
CA THR A 14 3.31 -0.25 -7.99
C THR A 14 3.11 -1.53 -7.18
N GLY A 15 1.85 -1.97 -7.03
CA GLY A 15 1.55 -3.22 -6.33
C GLY A 15 2.28 -4.43 -6.93
N ARG A 16 2.44 -4.48 -8.27
CA ARG A 16 3.23 -5.52 -8.95
C ARG A 16 4.70 -5.46 -8.58
N GLY A 17 5.30 -4.26 -8.60
CA GLY A 17 6.72 -4.06 -8.27
C GLY A 17 7.02 -4.47 -6.83
N LEU A 18 6.15 -4.10 -5.89
CA LEU A 18 6.29 -4.49 -4.48
C LEU A 18 6.15 -6.00 -4.29
N ARG A 19 5.16 -6.66 -4.91
CA ARG A 19 5.02 -8.12 -4.82
C ARG A 19 6.23 -8.87 -5.40
N ALA A 20 6.76 -8.42 -6.54
CA ALA A 20 7.96 -9.00 -7.13
C ALA A 20 9.19 -8.81 -6.21
N HIS A 21 9.32 -7.64 -5.61
CA HIS A 21 10.36 -7.33 -4.64
C HIS A 21 10.27 -8.22 -3.38
N THR A 22 9.07 -8.52 -2.91
CA THR A 22 8.86 -9.44 -1.78
C THR A 22 9.17 -10.89 -2.16
N ALA A 23 8.70 -11.34 -3.33
CA ALA A 23 8.89 -12.70 -3.82
C ALA A 23 10.36 -13.07 -4.07
N SER A 24 11.25 -12.11 -4.31
CA SER A 24 12.68 -12.38 -4.46
C SER A 24 13.40 -12.65 -3.13
N ARG A 25 12.75 -12.40 -1.99
CA ARG A 25 13.35 -12.50 -0.64
C ARG A 25 12.62 -13.47 0.28
N LEU A 26 11.33 -13.68 0.06
CA LEU A 26 10.48 -14.47 0.94
C LEU A 26 9.90 -15.69 0.20
N PRO A 27 9.58 -16.77 0.92
CA PRO A 27 8.80 -17.87 0.38
C PRO A 27 7.46 -17.39 -0.20
N SER A 28 6.95 -18.12 -1.21
CA SER A 28 5.75 -17.74 -1.96
C SER A 28 4.51 -17.52 -1.08
N TYR A 29 4.35 -18.29 -0.01
CA TYR A 29 3.23 -18.17 0.92
C TYR A 29 3.28 -16.90 1.80
N MET A 30 4.41 -16.19 1.85
CA MET A 30 4.56 -14.90 2.54
C MET A 30 4.38 -13.69 1.61
N VAL A 31 4.24 -13.91 0.30
CA VAL A 31 4.01 -12.83 -0.66
C VAL A 31 2.55 -12.35 -0.54
N PRO A 32 2.30 -11.05 -0.33
CA PRO A 32 0.95 -10.54 -0.19
C PRO A 32 0.16 -10.64 -1.50
N ALA A 33 -1.11 -11.04 -1.40
CA ALA A 33 -2.03 -11.13 -2.53
C ALA A 33 -2.42 -9.73 -3.05
N ALA A 34 -2.57 -8.77 -2.15
CA ALA A 34 -2.81 -7.37 -2.48
C ALA A 34 -1.95 -6.44 -1.60
N VAL A 35 -1.58 -5.29 -2.17
CA VAL A 35 -0.85 -4.23 -1.50
C VAL A 35 -1.67 -2.95 -1.62
N VAL A 36 -1.99 -2.34 -0.49
CA VAL A 36 -2.88 -1.18 -0.39
C VAL A 36 -2.07 0.02 0.10
N PRO A 37 -1.91 1.08 -0.70
CA PRO A 37 -1.27 2.30 -0.24
C PRO A 37 -2.18 3.02 0.76
N VAL A 38 -1.60 3.50 1.86
CA VAL A 38 -2.27 4.35 2.86
C VAL A 38 -1.40 5.57 3.14
N ALA A 39 -2.04 6.71 3.43
CA ALA A 39 -1.31 7.95 3.74
C ALA A 39 -0.52 7.83 5.04
N ALA A 40 -1.08 7.13 6.03
CA ALA A 40 -0.44 6.81 7.29
C ALA A 40 -1.03 5.52 7.87
N LEU A 41 -0.29 4.86 8.76
CA LEU A 41 -0.86 3.76 9.53
C LEU A 41 -1.73 4.34 10.66
N PRO A 42 -3.00 3.95 10.78
CA PRO A 42 -3.84 4.38 11.89
C PRO A 42 -3.25 3.83 13.19
N LEU A 43 -3.25 4.66 14.23
CA LEU A 43 -2.74 4.31 15.55
C LEU A 43 -3.84 4.46 16.60
N THR A 44 -3.88 3.53 17.53
CA THR A 44 -4.63 3.63 18.78
C THR A 44 -4.10 4.77 19.65
N VAL A 45 -4.86 5.15 20.68
CA VAL A 45 -4.44 6.14 21.69
C VAL A 45 -3.12 5.77 22.42
N HIS A 46 -2.73 4.50 22.37
CA HIS A 46 -1.48 4.00 22.94
C HIS A 46 -0.35 3.85 21.90
N GLY A 47 -0.54 4.36 20.67
CA GLY A 47 0.47 4.35 19.61
C GLY A 47 0.66 3.02 18.89
N LYS A 48 -0.13 1.99 19.20
CA LYS A 48 -0.14 0.73 18.44
C LYS A 48 -0.95 0.89 17.17
N THR A 49 -0.62 0.16 16.10
CA THR A 49 -1.45 0.12 14.89
C THR A 49 -2.88 -0.31 15.22
N ASP A 50 -3.85 0.47 14.76
CA ASP A 50 -5.26 0.14 14.85
C ASP A 50 -5.70 -0.60 13.59
N PHE A 51 -5.68 -1.94 13.66
CA PHE A 51 -6.05 -2.78 12.52
C PHE A 51 -7.53 -2.66 12.13
N ALA A 52 -8.40 -2.24 13.06
CA ALA A 52 -9.83 -2.08 12.78
C ALA A 52 -10.13 -0.79 12.01
N ALA A 53 -9.24 0.21 12.10
CA ALA A 53 -9.32 1.46 11.35
C ALA A 53 -8.60 1.40 10.00
N LEU A 54 -7.99 0.25 9.64
CA LEU A 54 -7.42 0.08 8.31
C LEU A 54 -8.53 -0.05 7.27
N PRO A 55 -8.32 0.43 6.03
CA PRO A 55 -9.29 0.27 4.96
C PRO A 55 -9.57 -1.21 4.66
N ASP A 56 -10.83 -1.61 4.81
CA ASP A 56 -11.33 -2.90 4.35
C ASP A 56 -11.26 -2.96 2.82
N THR A 57 -10.61 -3.98 2.27
CA THR A 57 -10.47 -4.11 0.82
C THR A 57 -11.11 -5.38 0.29
N PRO A 58 -12.10 -5.20 -0.59
CA PRO A 58 -12.18 -5.96 -1.83
C PRO A 58 -12.01 -4.98 -3.01
N GLY A 59 -10.76 -4.71 -3.41
CA GLY A 59 -10.46 -3.97 -4.65
C GLY A 59 -10.44 -2.44 -4.57
N ALA A 60 -10.07 -1.82 -3.44
CA ALA A 60 -10.02 -0.35 -3.34
C ALA A 60 -8.89 0.24 -4.19
N GLU A 61 -9.26 0.71 -5.38
CA GLU A 61 -8.65 1.84 -6.06
C GLU A 61 -9.14 3.14 -5.41
N ALA A 62 -8.23 4.03 -5.00
CA ALA A 62 -8.39 5.49 -4.98
C ALA A 62 -7.11 6.22 -4.46
N PRO A 63 -6.76 7.42 -4.95
CA PRO A 63 -7.07 8.04 -6.23
C PRO A 63 -5.88 7.89 -7.20
N THR A 64 -6.22 7.63 -8.46
CA THR A 64 -5.35 7.90 -9.60
C THR A 64 -5.04 9.40 -9.61
N ALA A 65 -3.79 9.77 -9.31
CA ALA A 65 -3.19 11.03 -9.75
C ALA A 65 -2.46 10.81 -11.09
N ASP A 66 -3.10 10.10 -12.01
CA ASP A 66 -2.80 10.21 -13.43
C ASP A 66 -3.66 11.37 -13.93
N GLY A 67 -3.10 12.58 -13.82
CA GLY A 67 -3.86 13.81 -13.94
C GLY A 67 -3.05 15.06 -13.60
N ALA A 68 -1.77 15.11 -13.96
CA ALA A 68 -1.03 16.37 -14.08
C ALA A 68 -0.03 16.29 -15.24
N ALA A 69 -0.54 15.89 -16.41
CA ALA A 69 0.07 16.25 -17.69
C ALA A 69 -0.70 17.43 -18.31
N ALA A 70 0.06 18.49 -18.57
CA ALA A 70 -0.13 19.59 -19.56
C ALA A 70 -1.05 20.78 -19.18
N PRO A 71 -0.90 21.99 -19.78
CA PRO A 71 0.18 22.53 -20.63
C PRO A 71 0.66 23.96 -20.25
N ARG A 72 1.94 24.28 -20.48
CA ARG A 72 2.48 25.45 -21.22
C ARG A 72 3.99 25.46 -21.21
#